data_AF-A0A1Y2WS95-F1
#
_entry.id   AF-A0A1Y2WS95-F1
#
_cell.length_a   1.000
_cell.length_b   1.000
_cell.length_c   1.000
_cell.angle_alpha   90.00
_cell.angle_beta   90.00
_cell.angle_gamma   90.00
#
_symmetry.space_group_name_H-M   'P 1'
#
loop_
_entity.id
_entity.type
_entity.pdbx_description
1 polymer ?
#
loop_
_entity_poly.entity_id
_entity_poly.type
_entity_poly.pdbx_seq_one_letter_code
_entity_poly.pdbx_strand_id
1 'polypeptide(L)'
;MPMLSPHHRFYFSQGFSVLPPPPTPFVPSSGNLMLQFTPSSISNLSDPSVPRDTARISVGPQASSECFSFNLNGFSLGCDSKDSPCAFNFTGLRFDQQSQQEKEVAWLTVDISACPAADNCELVPVVFKGFDNLTSVQVALKVGEKAKVWWADDLALGWSDNQCEKAICRSKVRDSVRKRDGFTGSRKPRSRLLDFALFRG
;
A
#
# COMPACT_ATOMS: atom_id res chain seq x y z
N MET A 1 -2.02 -16.30 -4.79
CA MET A 1 -1.07 -16.61 -3.68
C MET A 1 -1.27 -15.54 -2.63
N PRO A 2 -1.38 -15.88 -1.34
CA PRO A 2 -1.66 -14.87 -0.32
C PRO A 2 -0.50 -13.89 -0.20
N MET A 3 -0.81 -12.59 -0.28
CA MET A 3 0.17 -11.52 -0.19
C MET A 3 0.61 -11.38 1.27
N LEU A 4 1.70 -12.05 1.63
CA LEU A 4 2.47 -11.68 2.80
C LEU A 4 3.01 -10.27 2.56
N SER A 5 2.89 -9.42 3.59
CA SER A 5 3.54 -8.11 3.75
C SER A 5 4.74 -7.85 2.80
N PRO A 6 4.83 -6.65 2.21
CA PRO A 6 5.34 -6.38 0.86
C PRO A 6 6.47 -7.29 0.37
N HIS A 7 6.36 -7.79 -0.86
CA HIS A 7 7.53 -8.26 -1.61
C HIS A 7 8.66 -7.24 -1.40
N HIS A 8 9.84 -7.69 -0.94
CA HIS A 8 10.91 -6.91 -0.27
C HIS A 8 11.46 -5.66 -0.99
N ARG A 9 10.85 -5.24 -2.10
CA ARG A 9 11.25 -4.16 -3.00
C ARG A 9 10.12 -3.18 -3.33
N PHE A 10 8.91 -3.39 -2.80
CA PHE A 10 7.80 -2.46 -2.95
C PHE A 10 7.57 -1.66 -1.68
N TYR A 11 7.21 -0.39 -1.87
CA TYR A 11 6.89 0.58 -0.83
C TYR A 11 5.43 0.97 -0.96
N PHE A 12 4.74 0.85 0.16
CA PHE A 12 3.34 1.16 0.31
C PHE A 12 3.24 2.46 1.11
N SER A 13 2.36 3.36 0.71
CA SER A 13 2.08 4.59 1.45
C SER A 13 1.52 4.30 2.85
N GLN A 14 1.42 5.33 3.68
CA GLN A 14 0.65 5.21 4.92
C GLN A 14 -0.82 4.88 4.63
N GLY A 15 -1.48 4.19 5.56
CA GLY A 15 -2.88 3.76 5.46
C GLY A 15 -3.07 2.31 5.04
N PHE A 16 -2.02 1.62 4.53
CA PHE A 16 -2.08 0.19 4.28
C PHE A 16 -1.96 -0.64 5.57
N SER A 17 -2.79 -1.66 5.67
CA SER A 17 -2.73 -2.69 6.70
C SER A 17 -3.01 -4.06 6.06
N VAL A 18 -2.42 -5.11 6.64
CA VAL A 18 -2.69 -6.49 6.23
C VAL A 18 -3.58 -7.10 7.31
N LEU A 19 -4.76 -7.56 6.93
CA LEU A 19 -5.75 -8.07 7.85
C LEU A 19 -5.86 -9.59 7.73
N PRO A 20 -5.82 -10.33 8.85
CA PRO A 20 -6.29 -11.71 8.87
C PRO A 20 -7.83 -11.72 8.79
N PRO A 21 -8.46 -12.71 8.14
CA PRO A 21 -9.86 -12.99 8.34
C PRO A 21 -10.05 -13.53 9.75
N PRO A 22 -11.15 -13.24 10.48
CA PRO A 22 -12.10 -12.10 10.45
C PRO A 22 -11.71 -10.98 11.47
N PRO A 23 -12.31 -9.75 11.41
CA PRO A 23 -13.63 -9.42 10.86
C PRO A 23 -13.58 -8.32 9.79
N THR A 24 -13.54 -8.71 8.51
CA THR A 24 -13.70 -7.79 7.36
C THR A 24 -14.95 -8.15 6.55
N PRO A 25 -15.59 -7.19 5.85
CA PRO A 25 -16.80 -7.47 5.07
C PRO A 25 -16.53 -8.29 3.79
N PHE A 26 -15.26 -8.44 3.39
CA PHE A 26 -14.86 -9.19 2.20
C PHE A 26 -14.15 -10.49 2.57
N VAL A 27 -14.39 -11.52 1.77
CA VAL A 27 -13.72 -12.82 1.85
C VAL A 27 -12.43 -12.77 1.01
N PRO A 28 -11.25 -13.07 1.56
CA PRO A 28 -10.03 -13.12 0.77
C PRO A 28 -10.08 -14.30 -0.21
N SER A 29 -9.70 -14.07 -1.46
CA SER A 29 -9.67 -15.08 -2.53
C SER A 29 -8.40 -15.94 -2.48
N SER A 30 -7.31 -15.40 -1.94
CA SER A 30 -5.98 -16.01 -2.02
C SER A 30 -5.55 -16.78 -0.77
N GLY A 31 -6.37 -16.79 0.28
CA GLY A 31 -6.11 -17.50 1.54
C GLY A 31 -6.60 -16.73 2.77
N ASN A 32 -5.73 -16.57 3.77
CA ASN A 32 -6.09 -15.97 5.06
C ASN A 32 -5.53 -14.54 5.26
N LEU A 33 -5.25 -13.78 4.20
CA LEU A 33 -4.79 -12.39 4.36
C LEU A 33 -5.35 -11.52 3.25
N MET A 34 -5.70 -10.28 3.60
CA MET A 34 -6.20 -9.28 2.66
C MET A 34 -5.57 -7.93 2.95
N LEU A 35 -5.37 -7.13 1.91
CA LEU A 35 -4.90 -5.75 2.03
C LEU A 35 -6.09 -4.85 2.36
N GLN A 36 -5.94 -3.93 3.31
CA GLN A 36 -6.85 -2.83 3.54
C GLN A 36 -6.12 -1.51 3.40
N PHE A 37 -6.74 -0.54 2.75
CA PHE A 37 -6.30 0.85 2.77
C PHE A 37 -7.34 1.72 3.49
N THR A 38 -6.86 2.50 4.46
CA THR A 38 -7.65 3.50 5.18
C THR A 38 -7.19 4.91 4.79
N PRO A 39 -8.00 5.69 4.04
CA PRO A 39 -7.67 7.05 3.63
C PRO A 39 -7.28 7.96 4.80
N SER A 40 -6.41 8.94 4.51
CA SER A 40 -5.91 9.92 5.48
C SER A 40 -7.00 10.75 6.18
N SER A 41 -8.12 11.01 5.50
CA SER A 41 -9.32 11.66 6.01
C SER A 41 -10.00 10.89 7.14
N ILE A 42 -9.75 9.58 7.21
CA ILE A 42 -10.36 8.66 8.18
C ILE A 42 -9.32 8.28 9.24
N SER A 43 -8.08 7.98 8.83
CA SER A 43 -7.02 7.51 9.74
C SER A 43 -6.23 8.62 10.42
N ASN A 44 -6.30 9.86 9.92
CA ASN A 44 -5.39 10.96 10.28
C ASN A 44 -3.89 10.65 10.04
N LEU A 45 -3.59 9.57 9.30
CA LEU A 45 -2.25 9.26 8.84
C LEU A 45 -2.03 9.93 7.49
N SER A 46 -1.01 10.77 7.38
CA SER A 46 -0.67 11.46 6.14
C SER A 46 0.72 11.08 5.67
N ASP A 47 0.84 10.88 4.35
CA ASP A 47 2.12 10.75 3.67
C ASP A 47 2.34 12.01 2.83
N PRO A 48 3.32 12.88 3.16
CA PRO A 48 3.57 14.10 2.40
C PRO A 48 3.92 13.86 0.93
N SER A 49 4.35 12.64 0.58
CA SER A 49 4.75 12.27 -0.77
C SER A 49 3.61 11.79 -1.66
N VAL A 50 2.38 11.74 -1.14
CA VAL A 50 1.21 11.22 -1.84
C VAL A 50 0.04 12.19 -1.69
N PRO A 51 -0.79 12.38 -2.73
CA PRO A 51 -2.02 13.14 -2.59
C PRO A 51 -2.90 12.63 -1.44
N ARG A 52 -3.70 13.52 -0.86
CA ARG A 52 -4.62 13.17 0.22
C ARG A 52 -5.54 12.04 -0.22
N ASP A 53 -5.84 11.13 0.72
CA ASP A 53 -6.79 10.03 0.53
C ASP A 53 -6.44 9.05 -0.59
N THR A 54 -5.19 9.11 -1.07
CA THR A 54 -4.69 8.31 -2.18
C THR A 54 -3.69 7.30 -1.65
N ALA A 55 -3.86 6.04 -2.04
CA ALA A 55 -2.91 5.00 -1.75
C ALA A 55 -1.83 4.98 -2.82
N ARG A 56 -0.60 4.58 -2.46
CA ARG A 56 0.50 4.47 -3.41
C ARG A 56 1.29 3.20 -3.19
N ILE A 57 1.58 2.50 -4.29
CA ILE A 57 2.48 1.35 -4.36
C ILE A 57 3.62 1.73 -5.30
N SER A 58 4.87 1.57 -4.87
CA SER A 58 6.02 2.08 -5.63
C SER A 58 7.29 1.27 -5.41
N VAL A 59 8.31 1.53 -6.22
CA VAL A 59 9.69 1.05 -5.96
C VAL A 59 10.46 1.94 -4.96
N GLY A 60 9.77 2.94 -4.39
CA GLY A 60 10.27 3.83 -3.34
C GLY A 60 11.53 4.60 -3.75
N PRO A 61 12.59 4.64 -2.90
CA PRO A 61 13.82 5.37 -3.18
C PRO A 61 14.55 4.94 -4.45
N GLN A 62 14.19 3.78 -5.02
CA GLN A 62 14.81 3.26 -6.24
C GLN A 62 14.15 3.78 -7.53
N ALA A 63 13.20 4.71 -7.44
CA ALA A 63 12.48 5.21 -8.64
C ALA A 63 13.41 5.81 -9.70
N SER A 64 14.51 6.45 -9.30
CA SER A 64 15.51 6.98 -10.24
C SER A 64 16.44 5.94 -10.84
N SER A 65 16.41 4.70 -10.33
CA SER A 65 17.20 3.60 -10.87
C SER A 65 16.44 2.90 -11.99
N GLU A 66 17.07 2.78 -13.15
CA GLU A 66 16.54 2.00 -14.28
C GLU A 66 16.42 0.49 -13.99
N CYS A 67 16.86 0.04 -12.82
CA CYS A 67 16.78 -1.35 -12.41
C CYS A 67 15.43 -1.70 -11.80
N PHE A 68 14.64 -0.70 -11.40
CA PHE A 68 13.39 -0.90 -10.70
C PHE A 68 12.24 -0.27 -11.47
N SER A 69 11.57 -1.10 -12.27
CA SER A 69 10.26 -0.79 -12.81
C SER A 69 9.40 -2.05 -12.81
N PHE A 70 8.09 -1.87 -12.66
CA PHE A 70 7.14 -2.97 -12.61
C PHE A 70 5.93 -2.73 -13.51
N ASN A 71 5.27 -3.81 -13.85
CA ASN A 71 3.97 -3.83 -14.49
C ASN A 71 2.91 -4.16 -13.44
N LEU A 72 1.80 -3.44 -13.49
CA LEU A 72 0.58 -3.79 -12.75
C LEU A 72 -0.34 -4.55 -13.71
N ASN A 73 -0.64 -5.80 -13.38
CA ASN A 73 -1.39 -6.70 -14.26
C ASN A 73 -2.82 -6.94 -13.75
N GLY A 74 -3.01 -6.97 -12.43
CA GLY A 74 -4.29 -7.32 -11.85
C GLY A 74 -4.42 -6.96 -10.38
N PHE A 75 -5.66 -6.75 -9.95
CA PHE A 75 -6.00 -6.44 -8.57
C PHE A 75 -7.47 -6.80 -8.31
N SER A 76 -7.78 -7.53 -7.25
CA SER A 76 -9.16 -7.81 -6.83
C SER A 76 -9.58 -6.80 -5.77
N LEU A 77 -10.69 -6.08 -5.97
CA LEU A 77 -11.05 -4.88 -5.21
C LEU A 77 -12.44 -4.97 -4.55
N GLY A 78 -12.55 -4.36 -3.38
CA GLY A 78 -13.81 -4.14 -2.67
C GLY A 78 -13.77 -2.83 -1.89
N CYS A 79 -14.92 -2.27 -1.53
CA CYS A 79 -14.99 -0.95 -0.88
C CYS A 79 -16.08 -0.84 0.18
N ASP A 80 -15.91 0.11 1.09
CA ASP A 80 -16.85 0.40 2.19
C ASP A 80 -18.00 1.32 1.73
N SER A 81 -18.87 0.74 0.91
CA SER A 81 -20.11 1.35 0.44
C SER A 81 -21.26 0.34 0.45
N LYS A 82 -22.46 0.77 0.87
CA LYS A 82 -23.66 -0.08 0.92
C LYS A 82 -24.58 0.12 -0.27
N ASP A 83 -24.70 1.35 -0.73
CA ASP A 83 -25.79 1.75 -1.63
C ASP A 83 -25.32 2.33 -2.97
N SER A 84 -24.03 2.66 -3.09
CA SER A 84 -23.49 3.33 -4.28
C SER A 84 -22.19 2.68 -4.76
N PRO A 85 -21.99 2.53 -6.07
CA PRO A 85 -20.72 2.08 -6.62
C PRO A 85 -19.55 2.96 -6.16
N CYS A 86 -18.39 2.33 -6.05
CA CYS A 86 -17.14 2.98 -5.73
C CYS A 86 -16.33 3.21 -6.99
N ALA A 87 -16.05 4.48 -7.28
CA ALA A 87 -15.18 4.85 -8.38
C ALA A 87 -13.72 4.78 -7.91
N PHE A 88 -13.00 3.78 -8.39
CA PHE A 88 -11.55 3.67 -8.22
C PHE A 88 -10.86 4.36 -9.39
N ASN A 89 -9.95 5.29 -9.08
CA ASN A 89 -9.07 5.95 -10.03
C ASN A 89 -7.64 5.49 -9.82
N PHE A 90 -7.09 4.85 -10.84
CA PHE A 90 -5.72 4.39 -10.90
C PHE A 90 -4.89 5.34 -11.76
N THR A 91 -3.72 5.72 -11.25
CA THR A 91 -2.76 6.54 -11.98
C THR A 91 -1.40 5.85 -11.96
N GLY A 92 -0.92 5.45 -13.13
CA GLY A 92 0.40 4.88 -13.34
C GLY A 92 1.43 5.98 -13.56
N LEU A 93 2.52 5.93 -12.80
CA LEU A 93 3.58 6.92 -12.79
C LEU A 93 4.93 6.27 -13.16
N ARG A 94 5.72 6.98 -13.94
CA ARG A 94 7.07 6.58 -14.33
C ARG A 94 8.06 7.71 -14.06
N PHE A 95 9.19 7.36 -13.45
CA PHE A 95 10.27 8.30 -13.23
C PHE A 95 10.88 8.77 -14.55
N ASP A 96 10.91 10.07 -14.76
CA ASP A 96 11.52 10.72 -15.91
C ASP A 96 12.89 11.26 -15.52
N GLN A 97 13.94 10.76 -16.19
CA GLN A 97 15.33 11.14 -15.90
C GLN A 97 15.62 12.60 -16.25
N GLN A 98 14.89 13.18 -17.22
CA GLN A 98 15.11 14.57 -17.60
C GLN A 98 14.58 15.53 -16.55
N SER A 99 13.34 15.35 -16.10
CA SER A 99 12.75 16.21 -15.06
C SER A 99 13.12 15.79 -13.63
N GLN A 100 13.78 14.65 -13.44
CA GLN A 100 14.07 14.07 -12.11
C GLN A 100 12.81 13.92 -11.24
N GLN A 101 11.69 13.60 -11.90
CA GLN A 101 10.36 13.52 -11.27
C GLN A 101 9.56 12.40 -11.92
N GLU A 102 8.63 11.83 -11.18
CA GLU A 102 7.66 10.92 -11.77
C GLU A 102 6.58 11.67 -12.55
N LYS A 103 6.26 11.16 -13.73
CA LYS A 103 5.20 11.66 -14.61
C LYS A 103 4.13 10.61 -14.79
N GLU A 104 2.91 11.07 -14.94
CA GLU A 104 1.78 10.23 -15.33
C GLU A 104 1.99 9.67 -16.74
N VAL A 105 1.83 8.35 -16.86
CA VAL A 105 1.96 7.62 -18.13
C VAL A 105 0.76 6.72 -18.42
N ALA A 106 -0.09 6.46 -17.43
CA ALA A 106 -1.30 5.65 -17.57
C ALA A 106 -2.35 6.09 -16.57
N TRP A 107 -3.62 5.94 -16.92
CA TRP A 107 -4.75 6.16 -16.02
C TRP A 107 -5.89 5.18 -16.33
N LEU A 108 -6.67 4.83 -15.31
CA LEU A 108 -7.85 3.98 -15.46
C LEU A 108 -8.85 4.28 -14.35
N THR A 109 -10.11 4.45 -14.71
CA THR A 109 -11.21 4.51 -13.75
C THR A 109 -12.05 3.25 -13.86
N VAL A 110 -12.37 2.64 -12.72
CA VAL A 110 -13.22 1.44 -12.62
C VAL A 110 -14.25 1.62 -11.54
N ASP A 111 -15.50 1.32 -11.86
CA ASP A 111 -16.59 1.29 -10.88
C ASP A 111 -16.74 -0.13 -10.32
N ILE A 112 -16.65 -0.23 -9.00
CA ILE A 112 -16.85 -1.46 -8.25
C ILE A 112 -18.18 -1.37 -7.51
N SER A 113 -18.99 -2.43 -7.59
CA SER A 113 -20.27 -2.47 -6.90
C SER A 113 -20.12 -2.33 -5.39
N ALA A 114 -21.12 -1.72 -4.76
CA ALA A 114 -21.24 -1.68 -3.31
C ALA A 114 -21.32 -3.10 -2.71
N CYS A 115 -21.08 -3.19 -1.40
CA CYS A 115 -21.28 -4.37 -0.57
C CYS A 115 -22.46 -4.12 0.40
N PRO A 116 -23.72 -4.34 -0.02
CA PRO A 116 -24.89 -3.97 0.78
C PRO A 116 -25.03 -4.78 2.06
N ALA A 117 -24.65 -6.07 2.00
CA ALA A 117 -24.72 -7.00 3.14
C ALA A 117 -23.74 -6.62 4.26
N ALA A 118 -22.69 -5.83 3.95
CA ALA A 118 -21.58 -5.53 4.85
C ALA A 118 -20.92 -6.78 5.47
N ASP A 119 -21.11 -7.93 4.83
CA ASP A 119 -20.62 -9.24 5.24
C ASP A 119 -20.57 -10.18 4.03
N ASN A 120 -19.57 -11.06 4.01
CA ASN A 120 -19.32 -12.08 2.97
C ASN A 120 -19.39 -11.58 1.52
N CYS A 121 -18.94 -10.35 1.25
CA CYS A 121 -18.85 -9.82 -0.10
C CYS A 121 -17.63 -10.38 -0.85
N GLU A 122 -17.78 -10.57 -2.15
CA GLU A 122 -16.69 -10.99 -3.04
C GLU A 122 -15.92 -9.78 -3.56
N LEU A 123 -14.60 -9.94 -3.69
CA LEU A 123 -13.75 -8.96 -4.34
C LEU A 123 -13.91 -9.06 -5.87
N VAL A 124 -13.97 -7.90 -6.53
CA VAL A 124 -14.13 -7.83 -7.98
C VAL A 124 -12.76 -7.78 -8.65
N PRO A 125 -12.39 -8.75 -9.51
CA PRO A 125 -11.11 -8.74 -10.19
C PRO A 125 -11.05 -7.66 -11.28
N VAL A 126 -9.98 -6.89 -11.28
CA VAL A 126 -9.67 -5.87 -12.28
C VAL A 126 -8.37 -6.24 -12.98
N VAL A 127 -8.37 -6.18 -14.31
CA VAL A 127 -7.19 -6.42 -15.16
C VAL A 127 -6.73 -5.10 -15.74
N PHE A 128 -5.43 -4.85 -15.65
CA PHE A 128 -4.82 -3.61 -16.13
C PHE A 128 -4.14 -3.82 -17.48
N LYS A 129 -4.35 -2.88 -18.41
CA LYS A 129 -3.68 -2.83 -19.71
C LYS A 129 -2.99 -1.48 -19.86
N GLY A 130 -1.73 -1.48 -20.31
CA GLY A 130 -0.94 -0.25 -20.48
C GLY A 130 -0.33 0.29 -19.18
N PHE A 131 -0.43 -0.44 -18.07
CA PHE A 131 0.21 -0.12 -16.80
C PHE A 131 1.59 -0.78 -16.71
N ASP A 132 2.41 -0.53 -17.72
CA ASP A 132 3.71 -1.15 -17.91
C ASP A 132 4.88 -0.20 -17.62
N ASN A 133 6.00 -0.75 -17.14
CA ASN A 133 7.22 -0.01 -16.87
C ASN A 133 6.98 1.18 -15.93
N LEU A 134 6.26 0.94 -14.84
CA LEU A 134 5.92 1.93 -13.83
C LEU A 134 6.97 1.95 -12.72
N THR A 135 7.17 3.11 -12.12
CA THR A 135 7.91 3.26 -10.85
C THR A 135 6.96 3.39 -9.67
N SER A 136 5.72 3.81 -9.93
CA SER A 136 4.65 3.77 -8.95
C SER A 136 3.26 3.73 -9.56
N VAL A 137 2.29 3.32 -8.75
CA VAL A 137 0.87 3.43 -9.03
C VAL A 137 0.18 4.10 -7.85
N GLN A 138 -0.73 5.01 -8.14
CA GLN A 138 -1.60 5.65 -7.18
C GLN A 138 -3.03 5.12 -7.36
N VAL A 139 -3.74 4.96 -6.24
CA VAL A 139 -5.12 4.46 -6.20
C VAL A 139 -5.93 5.40 -5.30
N ALA A 140 -6.86 6.13 -5.90
CA ALA A 140 -7.81 6.97 -5.19
C ALA A 140 -9.21 6.38 -5.34
N LEU A 141 -9.95 6.28 -4.24
CA LEU A 141 -11.33 5.82 -4.27
C LEU A 141 -12.27 6.94 -3.83
N LYS A 142 -13.37 7.09 -4.57
CA LYS A 142 -14.46 7.98 -4.21
C LYS A 142 -15.82 7.29 -4.28
N VAL A 143 -16.67 7.62 -3.32
CA VAL A 143 -18.11 7.35 -3.36
C VAL A 143 -18.80 8.71 -3.26
N GLY A 144 -19.33 9.20 -4.39
CA GLY A 144 -19.63 10.63 -4.53
C GLY A 144 -18.35 11.46 -4.35
N GLU A 145 -18.34 12.38 -3.37
CA GLU A 145 -17.19 13.24 -3.07
C GLU A 145 -16.38 12.80 -1.84
N LYS A 146 -16.62 11.60 -1.31
CA LYS A 146 -15.97 11.11 -0.08
C LYS A 146 -15.08 9.92 -0.35
N ALA A 147 -13.87 9.95 0.21
CA ALA A 147 -13.00 8.79 0.28
C ALA A 147 -13.57 7.73 1.24
N LYS A 148 -13.37 6.45 0.93
CA LYS A 148 -13.78 5.33 1.78
C LYS A 148 -12.64 4.35 1.97
N VAL A 149 -12.76 3.53 3.02
CA VAL A 149 -11.91 2.35 3.20
C VAL A 149 -12.15 1.39 2.05
N TRP A 150 -11.09 0.75 1.58
CA TRP A 150 -11.18 -0.28 0.57
C TRP A 150 -10.24 -1.43 0.85
N TRP A 151 -10.59 -2.58 0.28
CA TRP A 151 -9.90 -3.84 0.46
C TRP A 151 -9.44 -4.36 -0.88
N ALA A 152 -8.37 -5.14 -0.84
CA ALA A 152 -7.89 -5.80 -2.02
C ALA A 152 -7.13 -7.09 -1.75
N ASP A 153 -7.15 -7.95 -2.75
CA ASP A 153 -6.43 -9.22 -2.78
C ASP A 153 -5.92 -9.49 -4.21
N ASP A 154 -5.17 -10.57 -4.40
CA ASP A 154 -4.63 -11.02 -5.69
C ASP A 154 -3.89 -9.91 -6.46
N LEU A 155 -3.14 -9.07 -5.74
CA LEU A 155 -2.30 -8.04 -6.33
C LEU A 155 -1.24 -8.69 -7.25
N ALA A 156 -1.43 -8.56 -8.55
CA ALA A 156 -0.57 -9.13 -9.57
C ALA A 156 0.40 -8.08 -10.12
N LEU A 157 1.62 -8.09 -9.56
CA LEU A 157 2.74 -7.25 -9.98
C LEU A 157 3.84 -8.12 -10.59
N GLY A 158 4.57 -7.58 -11.56
CA GLY A 158 5.77 -8.22 -12.12
C GLY A 158 6.82 -7.19 -12.48
N TRP A 159 8.10 -7.54 -12.41
CA TRP A 159 9.16 -6.67 -12.92
C TRP A 159 9.01 -6.53 -14.44
N SER A 160 9.11 -5.30 -14.95
CA SER A 160 8.93 -5.02 -16.38
C SER A 160 10.07 -5.56 -17.23
N ASP A 161 11.27 -5.61 -16.65
CA ASP A 161 12.47 -6.16 -17.29
C ASP A 161 13.07 -7.27 -16.41
N ASN A 162 13.00 -8.48 -16.95
CA ASN A 162 13.46 -9.72 -16.32
C ASN A 162 14.78 -10.24 -16.91
N GLN A 163 15.47 -9.44 -17.72
CA GLN A 163 16.80 -9.80 -18.22
C GLN A 163 17.80 -9.97 -17.06
N CYS A 164 18.83 -10.79 -17.28
CA CYS A 164 19.82 -11.16 -16.27
C CYS A 164 20.53 -9.92 -15.68
N GLU A 165 20.85 -8.94 -16.52
CA GLU A 165 21.52 -7.70 -16.13
C GLU A 165 20.67 -6.89 -15.15
N LYS A 166 19.36 -6.78 -15.40
CA LYS A 166 18.43 -6.10 -14.48
C LYS A 166 18.23 -6.88 -13.20
N ALA A 167 18.20 -8.22 -13.29
CA ALA A 167 18.14 -9.09 -12.12
C ALA A 167 19.34 -8.90 -11.20
N ILE A 168 20.54 -8.90 -11.77
CA ILE A 168 21.79 -8.63 -11.05
C ILE A 168 21.80 -7.18 -10.51
N CYS A 169 21.31 -6.20 -11.28
CA CYS A 169 21.28 -4.82 -10.80
C CYS A 169 20.40 -4.67 -9.54
N ARG A 170 19.20 -5.24 -9.56
CA ARG A 170 18.29 -5.20 -8.40
C ARG A 170 18.84 -5.96 -7.19
N SER A 171 19.52 -7.09 -7.41
CA SER A 171 20.07 -7.91 -6.31
C SER A 171 21.21 -7.20 -5.55
N LYS A 172 21.91 -6.26 -6.20
CA LYS A 172 22.94 -5.43 -5.56
C LYS A 172 22.38 -4.45 -4.54
N VAL A 173 21.11 -4.06 -4.67
CA VAL A 173 20.45 -3.21 -3.68
C VAL A 173 20.09 -4.08 -2.48
N ARG A 174 20.41 -3.65 -1.26
CA ARG A 174 20.02 -4.39 -0.05
C ARG A 174 18.51 -4.32 0.14
N ASP A 175 17.91 -5.41 0.60
CA ASP A 175 16.51 -5.39 1.04
C ASP A 175 16.39 -4.40 2.19
N SER A 176 15.80 -3.24 1.93
CA SER A 176 15.45 -2.30 2.99
C SER A 176 14.02 -2.59 3.39
N VAL A 177 13.84 -3.68 4.14
CA VAL A 177 12.61 -3.87 4.92
C VAL A 177 12.62 -2.79 6.01
N ARG A 178 12.26 -1.56 5.67
CA ARG A 178 11.93 -0.55 6.66
C ARG A 178 10.56 -0.94 7.22
N LYS A 179 10.56 -1.75 8.28
CA LYS A 179 9.54 -1.60 9.33
C LYS A 179 9.63 -0.15 9.78
N ARG A 180 8.75 0.71 9.27
CA ARG A 180 8.53 2.01 9.88
C ARG A 180 7.57 1.75 11.05
N ASP A 181 8.10 1.07 12.08
CA ASP A 181 7.43 0.91 13.36
C ASP A 181 7.31 2.31 13.97
N GLY A 182 6.14 2.93 13.77
CA GLY A 182 5.68 4.05 14.56
C GLY A 182 5.37 3.55 15.97
N PHE A 183 6.41 3.25 16.74
CA PHE A 183 6.32 3.15 18.19
C PHE A 183 7.53 3.90 18.75
N THR A 184 7.32 5.19 19.03
CA THR A 184 8.13 5.96 19.96
C THR A 184 7.94 5.37 21.36
N GLY A 185 8.56 4.21 21.59
CA GLY A 185 8.80 3.70 22.93
C GLY A 185 9.88 4.55 23.56
N SER A 186 9.48 5.64 24.23
CA SER A 186 10.34 6.36 25.15
C SER A 186 10.89 5.37 26.17
N ARG A 187 12.14 4.93 26.01
CA ARG A 187 12.90 4.31 27.09
C ARG A 187 13.09 5.36 28.18
N LYS A 188 12.16 5.42 29.13
CA LYS A 188 12.41 6.08 30.42
C LYS A 188 13.52 5.30 31.12
N PRO A 189 14.66 5.92 31.46
CA PRO A 189 15.60 5.29 32.38
C PRO A 189 14.92 5.15 33.74
N ARG A 190 14.85 3.91 34.23
CA ARG A 190 14.34 3.56 35.54
C ARG A 190 15.35 4.09 36.57
N SER A 191 15.06 5.22 37.22
CA SER A 191 15.85 5.66 38.37
C SER A 191 15.73 4.63 39.49
N ARG A 192 16.88 4.13 39.96
CA ARG A 192 16.95 3.45 41.26
C ARG A 192 17.01 4.55 42.30
N LEU A 193 15.88 4.84 42.93
CA LEU A 193 15.82 5.49 44.23
C LEU A 193 15.57 4.38 45.24
N LEU A 194 16.58 4.10 46.07
CA LEU A 194 16.42 3.34 47.32
C LEU A 194 17.19 4.10 48.40
N ASP A 195 16.42 4.95 49.07
CA ASP A 195 16.34 5.18 50.51
C ASP A 195 17.63 5.33 51.32
N PHE A 196 17.92 6.59 51.67
CA PHE A 196 18.60 6.96 52.90
C PHE A 196 17.70 6.64 54.10
N ALA A 197 18.00 5.55 54.82
CA ALA A 197 17.50 5.35 56.17
C ALA A 197 18.41 6.12 57.16
N LEU A 198 17.93 7.27 57.61
CA LEU A 198 18.40 7.93 58.84
C LEU A 198 17.51 7.47 59.99
N PHE A 199 18.06 6.79 60.99
CA PHE A 199 17.55 6.84 62.37
C PHE A 199 18.64 6.51 63.41
N ARG A 200 18.96 7.54 64.20
CA ARG A 200 19.32 7.58 65.63
C ARG A 200 20.41 6.66 66.21
N GLY A 201 21.50 7.30 66.64
CA GLY A 201 22.12 7.12 67.94
C GLY A 201 22.10 8.46 68.67
#